data_AF-A0A1R4J6S2-F1
#
_entry.id   AF-A0A1R4J6S2-F1
#
_cell.length_a   1.000
_cell.length_b   1.000
_cell.length_c   1.000
_cell.angle_alpha   90.00
_cell.angle_beta   90.00
_cell.angle_gamma   90.00
#
_symmetry.space_group_name_H-M   'P 1'
#
loop_
_entity.id
_entity.type
_entity.pdbx_description
1 polymer ?
#
loop_
_entity_poly.entity_id
_entity_poly.type
_entity_poly.pdbx_seq_one_letter_code
_entity_poly.pdbx_strand_id
1 'polypeptide(L)'
;MVKSKQSQEIISLGKKLIREFCEEDRRDTTLGWMAHYLSELIVSVENETEPERKAELKKEACEVILIIWSKRNGFLKGSRPLSGLSSAVEVINSLKENDPKMAFWERMQRYEEGSPWGNFAKTLKDSSERIFDLTFLASIGQKVLLREKEWEKFPSLLSDDEIQILGYLDRVLHRAENPVKIVIADASTSDEEQKPEKIDEVLNKIDAILKEQMKKFEALKSTVFAARQTLDHDKDDNIDPELNDFLD
;
A
#
# COMPACT_ATOMS: atom_id res chain seq x y z
N MET A 1 -18.95 -24.96 -17.10
CA MET A 1 -17.68 -24.19 -17.12
C MET A 1 -17.36 -23.46 -15.81
N VAL A 2 -18.33 -22.83 -15.12
CA VAL A 2 -18.09 -22.02 -13.90
C VAL A 2 -17.49 -22.82 -12.72
N LYS A 3 -18.00 -24.04 -12.44
CA LYS A 3 -17.46 -24.93 -11.38
C LYS A 3 -15.99 -25.32 -11.58
N SER A 4 -15.53 -25.43 -12.83
CA SER A 4 -14.15 -25.85 -13.13
C SER A 4 -13.14 -24.75 -12.78
N LYS A 5 -13.45 -23.48 -13.12
CA LYS A 5 -12.59 -22.34 -12.79
C LYS A 5 -12.46 -22.13 -11.27
N GLN A 6 -13.57 -22.18 -10.55
CA GLN A 6 -13.57 -22.07 -9.08
C GLN A 6 -12.75 -23.20 -8.42
N SER A 7 -12.91 -24.44 -8.89
CA SER A 7 -12.12 -25.56 -8.36
C SER A 7 -10.61 -25.43 -8.64
N GLN A 8 -10.22 -24.79 -9.75
CA GLN A 8 -8.80 -24.52 -10.06
C GLN A 8 -8.23 -23.39 -9.20
N GLU A 9 -9.01 -22.36 -8.93
CA GLU A 9 -8.65 -21.27 -8.01
C GLU A 9 -8.43 -21.78 -6.59
N ILE A 10 -9.33 -22.65 -6.10
CA ILE A 10 -9.21 -23.29 -4.77
C ILE A 10 -7.95 -24.17 -4.69
N ILE A 11 -7.67 -24.99 -5.71
CA ILE A 11 -6.44 -25.81 -5.70
C ILE A 11 -5.18 -24.93 -5.72
N SER A 12 -5.22 -23.83 -6.47
CA SER A 12 -4.13 -22.86 -6.50
C SER A 12 -3.94 -22.15 -5.16
N LEU A 13 -5.03 -21.89 -4.42
CA LEU A 13 -5.00 -21.43 -3.03
C LEU A 13 -4.31 -22.47 -2.13
N GLY A 14 -4.67 -23.75 -2.27
CA GLY A 14 -4.01 -24.84 -1.55
C GLY A 14 -2.49 -24.86 -1.74
N LYS A 15 -2.02 -24.71 -2.99
CA LYS A 15 -0.59 -24.60 -3.30
C LYS A 15 0.07 -23.36 -2.68
N LYS A 16 -0.64 -22.23 -2.62
CA LYS A 16 -0.16 -21.03 -1.91
C LYS A 16 -0.05 -21.31 -0.42
N LEU A 17 -1.06 -21.88 0.22
CA LEU A 17 -1.06 -22.22 1.65
C LEU A 17 0.10 -23.15 2.02
N ILE A 18 0.39 -24.17 1.20
CA ILE A 18 1.55 -25.05 1.41
C ILE A 18 2.85 -24.24 1.45
N ARG A 19 3.05 -23.32 0.50
CA ARG A 19 4.24 -22.44 0.48
C ARG A 19 4.32 -21.56 1.73
N GLU A 20 3.19 -21.00 2.18
CA GLU A 20 3.15 -20.15 3.38
C GLU A 20 3.39 -20.94 4.67
N PHE A 21 2.94 -22.20 4.74
CA PHE A 21 3.11 -23.06 5.92
C PHE A 21 4.50 -23.70 6.00
N CYS A 22 5.17 -23.92 4.86
CA CYS A 22 6.51 -24.50 4.78
C CYS A 22 7.66 -23.47 4.87
N GLU A 23 7.37 -22.17 5.09
CA GLU A 23 8.43 -21.18 5.30
C GLU A 23 9.29 -21.55 6.52
N GLU A 24 10.61 -21.65 6.31
CA GLU A 24 11.61 -22.20 7.25
C GLU A 24 11.65 -21.51 8.62
N ASP A 25 11.16 -20.27 8.72
CA ASP A 25 11.16 -19.48 9.95
C ASP A 25 9.95 -19.79 10.87
N ARG A 26 8.99 -20.60 10.40
CA ARG A 26 7.76 -20.95 11.13
C ARG A 26 7.88 -22.31 11.80
N ARG A 27 8.35 -22.32 13.06
CA ARG A 27 8.42 -23.52 13.91
C ARG A 27 7.05 -23.96 14.44
N ASP A 28 6.05 -24.15 13.58
CA ASP A 28 4.76 -24.73 13.95
C ASP A 28 4.60 -26.10 13.31
N THR A 29 4.73 -27.14 14.13
CA THR A 29 4.58 -28.53 13.72
C THR A 29 3.18 -28.80 13.16
N THR A 30 2.14 -28.16 13.67
CA THR A 30 0.76 -28.36 13.21
C THR A 30 0.57 -27.85 11.79
N LEU A 31 1.07 -26.65 11.49
CA LEU A 31 1.01 -26.07 10.14
C LEU A 31 1.83 -26.90 9.14
N GLY A 32 2.99 -27.43 9.57
CA GLY A 32 3.78 -28.36 8.76
C GLY A 32 2.99 -29.62 8.39
N TRP A 33 2.29 -30.23 9.35
CA TRP A 33 1.46 -31.41 9.07
C TRP A 33 0.28 -31.09 8.14
N MET A 34 -0.34 -29.93 8.30
CA MET A 34 -1.39 -29.47 7.37
C MET A 34 -0.84 -29.24 5.95
N ALA A 35 0.38 -28.71 5.83
CA ALA A 35 1.04 -28.51 4.54
C ALA A 35 1.34 -29.84 3.85
N HIS A 36 1.87 -30.81 4.59
CA HIS A 36 2.11 -32.16 4.07
C HIS A 36 0.81 -32.83 3.62
N TYR A 37 -0.23 -32.79 4.43
CA TYR A 37 -1.54 -33.36 4.07
C TYR A 37 -2.15 -32.71 2.83
N LEU A 38 -2.10 -31.37 2.73
CA LEU A 38 -2.54 -30.66 1.53
C LEU A 38 -1.72 -31.01 0.30
N SER A 39 -0.40 -31.19 0.45
CA SER A 39 0.49 -31.59 -0.63
C SER A 39 0.12 -32.98 -1.16
N GLU A 40 -0.08 -33.94 -0.26
CA GLU A 40 -0.52 -35.30 -0.63
C GLU A 40 -1.85 -35.28 -1.39
N LEU A 41 -2.86 -34.58 -0.87
CA LEU A 41 -4.15 -34.45 -1.53
C LEU A 41 -4.04 -33.87 -2.96
N ILE A 42 -3.24 -32.82 -3.14
CA ILE A 42 -3.06 -32.19 -4.46
C ILE A 42 -2.32 -33.15 -5.42
N VAL A 43 -1.26 -33.82 -4.94
CA VAL A 43 -0.50 -34.79 -5.73
C VAL A 43 -1.37 -35.98 -6.14
N SER A 44 -2.24 -36.48 -5.24
CA SER A 44 -3.21 -37.53 -5.56
C SER A 44 -4.18 -37.12 -6.67
N VAL A 45 -4.67 -35.87 -6.66
CA VAL A 45 -5.53 -35.34 -7.73
C VAL A 45 -4.78 -35.20 -9.07
N GLU A 46 -3.51 -34.79 -9.03
CA GLU A 46 -2.69 -34.60 -10.22
C GLU A 46 -2.32 -35.92 -10.90
N ASN A 47 -1.96 -36.93 -10.10
CA ASN A 47 -1.52 -38.24 -10.57
C ASN A 47 -2.69 -39.19 -10.94
N GLU A 48 -3.93 -38.88 -10.55
CA GLU A 48 -5.08 -39.71 -10.91
C GLU A 48 -5.40 -39.61 -12.41
N THR A 49 -5.56 -40.76 -13.04
CA THR A 49 -5.81 -40.92 -14.47
C THR A 49 -7.26 -41.22 -14.78
N GLU A 50 -7.99 -41.82 -13.84
CA GLU A 50 -9.42 -42.09 -14.00
C GLU A 50 -10.23 -40.79 -13.82
N PRO A 51 -11.06 -40.37 -14.80
CA PRO A 51 -11.73 -39.08 -14.76
C PRO A 51 -12.78 -38.94 -13.64
N GLU A 52 -13.49 -40.02 -13.30
CA GLU A 52 -14.50 -40.03 -12.24
C GLU A 52 -13.84 -39.89 -10.87
N ARG A 53 -12.86 -40.75 -10.59
CA ARG A 53 -12.07 -40.72 -9.36
C ARG A 53 -11.28 -39.42 -9.19
N LYS A 54 -10.75 -38.87 -10.28
CA LYS A 54 -10.10 -37.55 -10.29
C LYS A 54 -11.08 -36.44 -9.89
N ALA A 55 -12.33 -36.51 -10.33
CA ALA A 55 -13.34 -35.52 -9.98
C ALA A 55 -13.74 -35.60 -8.50
N GLU A 56 -13.82 -36.81 -7.94
CA GLU A 56 -14.09 -37.04 -6.51
C GLU A 56 -12.95 -36.53 -5.63
N LEU A 57 -11.71 -36.94 -5.91
CA LEU A 57 -10.52 -36.45 -5.19
C LEU A 57 -10.39 -34.93 -5.28
N LYS A 58 -10.69 -34.36 -6.45
CA LYS A 58 -10.67 -32.90 -6.64
C LYS A 58 -11.69 -32.20 -5.75
N LYS A 59 -12.88 -32.78 -5.60
CA LYS A 59 -13.94 -32.24 -4.73
C LYS A 59 -13.51 -32.30 -3.28
N GLU A 60 -13.00 -33.44 -2.83
CA GLU A 60 -12.46 -33.62 -1.47
C GLU A 60 -11.34 -32.61 -1.16
N ALA A 61 -10.36 -32.49 -2.06
CA ALA A 61 -9.29 -31.51 -1.92
C ALA A 61 -9.82 -30.08 -1.82
N CYS A 62 -10.82 -29.71 -2.64
CA CYS A 62 -11.45 -28.39 -2.56
C CYS A 62 -12.16 -28.16 -1.23
N GLU A 63 -12.90 -29.16 -0.72
CA GLU A 63 -13.61 -29.07 0.57
C GLU A 63 -12.63 -28.89 1.73
N VAL A 64 -11.55 -29.67 1.77
CA VAL A 64 -10.50 -29.55 2.79
C VAL A 64 -9.85 -28.17 2.74
N ILE A 65 -9.47 -27.68 1.55
CA ILE A 65 -8.86 -26.35 1.39
C ILE A 65 -9.81 -25.26 1.88
N LEU A 66 -11.10 -25.34 1.56
CA LEU A 66 -12.09 -24.36 2.02
C LEU A 66 -12.30 -24.40 3.54
N ILE A 67 -12.30 -25.59 4.16
CA ILE A 67 -12.38 -25.73 5.62
C ILE A 67 -11.17 -25.08 6.28
N ILE A 68 -9.97 -25.34 5.79
CA ILE A 68 -8.73 -24.72 6.28
C ILE A 68 -8.80 -23.21 6.10
N TRP A 69 -9.21 -22.74 4.92
CA TRP A 69 -9.33 -21.31 4.61
C TRP A 69 -10.36 -20.58 5.49
N SER A 70 -11.46 -21.24 5.83
CA SER A 70 -12.48 -20.67 6.73
C SER A 70 -11.94 -20.35 8.12
N LYS A 71 -10.90 -21.08 8.56
CA LYS A 71 -10.25 -20.90 9.86
C LYS A 71 -9.01 -19.99 9.81
N ARG A 72 -8.78 -19.27 8.70
CA ARG A 72 -7.55 -18.50 8.44
C ARG A 72 -7.19 -17.46 9.50
N ASN A 73 -8.18 -16.93 10.22
CA ASN A 73 -7.93 -15.96 11.30
C ASN A 73 -7.23 -16.56 12.52
N GLY A 74 -7.23 -17.89 12.67
CA GLY A 74 -6.51 -18.60 13.74
C GLY A 74 -5.07 -18.97 13.41
N PHE A 75 -4.59 -18.73 12.18
CA PHE A 75 -3.21 -19.07 11.81
C PHE A 75 -2.19 -18.04 12.32
N LEU A 76 -0.95 -18.50 12.51
CA LEU A 76 0.17 -17.64 12.87
C LEU A 76 0.39 -16.50 11.87
N LYS A 77 0.92 -15.37 12.35
CA LYS A 77 1.17 -14.17 11.54
C LYS A 77 2.00 -14.53 10.29
N GLY A 78 1.51 -14.13 9.12
CA GLY A 78 2.10 -14.33 7.79
C GLY A 78 1.46 -15.45 6.95
N SER A 79 0.64 -16.34 7.52
CA SER A 79 -0.02 -17.40 6.73
C SER A 79 -1.38 -16.99 6.14
N ARG A 80 -1.82 -15.76 6.40
CA ARG A 80 -3.10 -15.22 5.92
C ARG A 80 -2.87 -13.90 5.17
N PRO A 81 -3.79 -13.49 4.29
CA PRO A 81 -3.71 -12.19 3.65
C PRO A 81 -3.50 -11.06 4.65
N LEU A 82 -2.66 -10.08 4.27
CA LEU A 82 -2.35 -8.85 5.00
C LEU A 82 -1.71 -9.04 6.37
N SER A 83 -1.30 -10.25 6.73
CA SER A 83 -0.73 -10.48 8.06
C SER A 83 0.70 -9.97 8.20
N GLY A 84 1.48 -9.92 7.11
CA GLY A 84 2.75 -9.19 7.05
C GLY A 84 2.56 -7.67 7.13
N LEU A 85 1.36 -7.19 6.80
CA LEU A 85 0.97 -5.78 6.90
C LEU A 85 0.15 -5.48 8.15
N SER A 86 0.03 -6.41 9.11
CA SER A 86 -0.92 -6.23 10.23
C SER A 86 -0.74 -4.91 11.01
N SER A 87 0.50 -4.43 11.19
CA SER A 87 0.79 -3.10 11.78
C SER A 87 0.54 -1.94 10.83
N ALA A 88 0.69 -2.16 9.52
CA ALA A 88 0.45 -1.19 8.46
C ALA A 88 -1.04 -1.08 8.08
N VAL A 89 -1.86 -2.11 8.32
CA VAL A 89 -3.28 -2.15 7.96
C VAL A 89 -4.08 -1.10 8.71
N GLU A 90 -3.79 -0.85 9.99
CA GLU A 90 -4.45 0.22 10.75
C GLU A 90 -4.13 1.60 10.15
N VAL A 91 -2.88 1.82 9.75
CA VAL A 91 -2.44 3.06 9.10
C VAL A 91 -3.04 3.18 7.69
N ILE A 92 -3.10 2.10 6.92
CA ILE A 92 -3.73 2.09 5.59
C ILE A 92 -5.23 2.37 5.72
N ASN A 93 -5.89 1.80 6.74
CA ASN A 93 -7.31 2.03 6.98
C ASN A 93 -7.58 3.48 7.37
N SER A 94 -6.73 4.11 8.18
CA SER A 94 -6.87 5.54 8.52
C SER A 94 -6.58 6.47 7.34
N LEU A 95 -5.70 6.08 6.40
CA LEU A 95 -5.49 6.80 5.13
C LEU A 95 -6.64 6.61 4.14
N LYS A 96 -7.29 5.45 4.18
CA LYS A 96 -8.38 5.06 3.28
C LYS A 96 -9.71 5.68 3.69
N GLU A 97 -9.99 5.77 4.99
CA GLU A 97 -11.09 6.59 5.47
C GLU A 97 -10.78 8.02 5.05
N ASN A 98 -11.68 8.63 4.27
CA ASN A 98 -11.67 10.07 4.03
C ASN A 98 -11.78 10.75 5.41
N ASP A 99 -10.62 11.01 6.02
CA ASP A 99 -10.52 11.64 7.32
C ASP A 99 -11.38 12.92 7.25
N PRO A 100 -12.25 13.20 8.23
CA PRO A 100 -12.91 14.50 8.34
C PRO A 100 -11.97 15.71 8.14
N LYS A 101 -10.66 15.53 8.36
CA LYS A 101 -9.60 16.48 8.00
C LYS A 101 -9.42 16.68 6.49
N MET A 102 -9.54 15.66 5.65
CA MET A 102 -9.57 15.84 4.18
C MET A 102 -10.76 16.72 3.76
N ALA A 103 -11.93 16.52 4.37
CA ALA A 103 -13.10 17.37 4.12
C ALA A 103 -12.94 18.80 4.66
N PHE A 104 -12.14 19.02 5.70
CA PHE A 104 -11.74 20.35 6.15
C PHE A 104 -10.86 21.08 5.11
N TRP A 105 -9.93 20.36 4.49
CA TRP A 105 -9.03 20.94 3.48
C TRP A 105 -9.66 21.12 2.11
N GLU A 106 -10.54 20.23 1.66
CA GLU A 106 -11.36 20.47 0.45
C GLU A 106 -12.23 21.73 0.59
N ARG A 107 -12.67 22.03 1.82
CA ARG A 107 -13.36 23.30 2.13
C ARG A 107 -12.41 24.49 2.08
N MET A 108 -11.18 24.39 2.58
CA MET A 108 -10.14 25.44 2.45
C MET A 108 -9.75 25.70 1.00
N GLN A 109 -9.69 24.66 0.16
CA GLN A 109 -9.30 24.77 -1.25
C GLN A 109 -10.22 25.72 -2.03
N ARG A 110 -11.49 25.84 -1.62
CA ARG A 110 -12.46 26.79 -2.21
C ARG A 110 -12.23 28.26 -1.82
N TYR A 111 -11.48 28.52 -0.75
CA TYR A 111 -11.18 29.89 -0.28
C TYR A 111 -9.85 30.44 -0.82
N GLU A 112 -8.96 29.59 -1.35
CA GLU A 112 -7.60 29.99 -1.70
C GLU A 112 -7.26 29.86 -3.20
N GLU A 113 -8.23 29.56 -4.07
CA GLU A 113 -8.04 29.53 -5.52
C GLU A 113 -7.58 30.91 -6.04
N GLY A 114 -6.28 31.01 -6.37
CA GLY A 114 -5.65 32.20 -6.93
C GLY A 114 -4.73 32.98 -5.98
N SER A 115 -4.68 32.63 -4.68
CA SER A 115 -3.76 33.28 -3.73
C SER A 115 -2.37 32.61 -3.73
N PRO A 116 -1.26 33.38 -3.60
CA PRO A 116 0.07 32.84 -3.36
C PRO A 116 0.11 31.88 -2.15
N TRP A 117 -0.64 32.19 -1.08
CA TRP A 117 -0.75 31.34 0.11
C TRP A 117 -1.46 30.02 -0.18
N GLY A 118 -2.53 30.04 -0.96
CA GLY A 118 -3.25 28.84 -1.37
C GLY A 118 -2.44 27.90 -2.24
N ASN A 119 -1.70 28.47 -3.19
CA ASN A 119 -0.80 27.70 -4.04
C ASN A 119 0.32 27.02 -3.23
N PHE A 120 0.82 27.69 -2.19
CA PHE A 120 1.79 27.11 -1.27
C PHE A 120 1.15 26.02 -0.38
N ALA A 121 -0.01 26.28 0.22
CA ALA A 121 -0.74 25.31 1.04
C ALA A 121 -1.04 24.02 0.27
N LYS A 122 -1.50 24.14 -0.99
CA LYS A 122 -1.70 23.00 -1.89
C LYS A 122 -0.41 22.22 -2.14
N THR A 123 0.68 22.91 -2.44
CA THR A 123 1.99 22.26 -2.62
C THR A 123 2.39 21.50 -1.36
N LEU A 124 2.28 22.13 -0.19
CA LEU A 124 2.68 21.53 1.09
C LEU A 124 1.89 20.25 1.36
N LYS A 125 0.59 20.25 1.07
CA LYS A 125 -0.26 19.06 1.15
C LYS A 125 0.25 17.95 0.22
N ASP A 126 0.30 18.21 -1.08
CA ASP A 126 0.65 17.19 -2.09
C ASP A 126 2.03 16.59 -1.81
N SER A 127 2.98 17.41 -1.38
CA SER A 127 4.33 16.97 -1.03
C SER A 127 4.38 16.18 0.29
N SER A 128 3.62 16.59 1.31
CA SER A 128 3.53 15.85 2.58
C SER A 128 2.92 14.45 2.40
N GLU A 129 1.86 14.32 1.59
CA GLU A 129 1.26 13.04 1.24
C GLU A 129 2.28 12.13 0.54
N ARG A 130 3.05 12.69 -0.41
CA ARG A 130 4.10 11.94 -1.12
C ARG A 130 5.23 11.47 -0.21
N ILE A 131 5.70 12.32 0.71
CA ILE A 131 6.76 11.96 1.67
C ILE A 131 6.24 10.90 2.65
N PHE A 132 5.00 11.03 3.10
CA PHE A 132 4.37 10.03 3.95
C PHE A 132 4.26 8.67 3.23
N ASP A 133 3.78 8.64 1.99
CA ASP A 133 3.73 7.41 1.18
C ASP A 133 5.12 6.76 1.03
N LEU A 134 6.14 7.58 0.70
CA LEU A 134 7.53 7.15 0.56
C LEU A 134 8.07 6.48 1.83
N THR A 135 7.91 7.14 2.97
CA THR A 135 8.41 6.66 4.27
C THR A 135 7.64 5.44 4.77
N PHE A 136 6.32 5.44 4.59
CA PHE A 136 5.47 4.32 4.97
C PHE A 136 5.82 3.06 4.17
N LEU A 137 5.95 3.16 2.84
CA LEU A 137 6.32 2.02 2.00
C LEU A 137 7.73 1.52 2.28
N ALA A 138 8.68 2.43 2.52
CA ALA A 138 10.05 2.07 2.92
C ALA A 138 10.06 1.28 4.23
N SER A 139 9.17 1.60 5.17
CA SER A 139 9.07 0.90 6.47
C SER A 139 8.53 -0.53 6.38
N ILE A 140 7.67 -0.82 5.39
CA ILE A 140 7.02 -2.14 5.22
C ILE A 140 7.97 -3.15 4.56
N GLY A 141 8.87 -2.68 3.69
CA GLY A 141 9.78 -3.52 2.93
C GLY A 141 9.12 -4.24 1.74
N GLN A 142 9.82 -4.27 0.61
CA GLN A 142 9.30 -4.78 -0.66
C GLN A 142 8.92 -6.28 -0.63
N LYS A 143 9.69 -7.10 0.09
CA LYS A 143 9.43 -8.55 0.21
C LYS A 143 8.04 -8.82 0.78
N VAL A 144 7.63 -8.02 1.76
CA VAL A 144 6.29 -8.11 2.38
C VAL A 144 5.22 -7.66 1.38
N LEU A 145 5.42 -6.51 0.71
CA LEU A 145 4.47 -6.01 -0.28
C LEU A 145 4.24 -6.98 -1.45
N LEU A 146 5.30 -7.56 -2.01
CA LEU A 146 5.20 -8.53 -3.10
C LEU A 146 4.53 -9.84 -2.65
N ARG A 147 4.89 -10.32 -1.45
CA ARG A 147 4.26 -11.51 -0.86
C ARG A 147 2.75 -11.33 -0.71
N GLU A 148 2.33 -10.16 -0.24
CA GLU A 148 0.92 -9.85 -0.01
C GLU A 148 0.16 -9.60 -1.32
N LYS A 149 0.82 -9.03 -2.34
CA LYS A 149 0.26 -8.90 -3.69
C LYS A 149 -0.07 -10.25 -4.34
N GLU A 150 0.62 -11.32 -3.99
CA GLU A 150 0.28 -12.65 -4.51
C GLU A 150 -1.16 -13.08 -4.18
N TRP A 151 -1.78 -12.52 -3.12
CA TRP A 151 -3.16 -12.81 -2.75
C TRP A 151 -4.20 -12.26 -3.73
N GLU A 152 -3.86 -11.26 -4.56
CA GLU A 152 -4.76 -10.74 -5.61
C GLU A 152 -5.19 -11.79 -6.63
N LYS A 153 -4.45 -12.92 -6.72
CA LYS A 153 -4.78 -14.06 -7.57
C LYS A 153 -6.04 -14.81 -7.13
N PHE A 154 -6.55 -14.54 -5.94
CA PHE A 154 -7.68 -15.25 -5.32
C PHE A 154 -8.84 -14.31 -4.95
N PRO A 155 -9.31 -13.45 -5.86
CA PRO A 155 -10.24 -12.36 -5.52
C PRO A 155 -11.57 -12.88 -4.96
N SER A 156 -12.01 -14.08 -5.35
CA SER A 156 -13.28 -14.64 -4.88
C SER A 156 -13.23 -15.20 -3.45
N LEU A 157 -12.04 -15.35 -2.88
CA LEU A 157 -11.79 -15.96 -1.57
C LEU A 157 -11.39 -14.96 -0.50
N LEU A 158 -11.19 -13.69 -0.89
CA LEU A 158 -10.88 -12.57 -0.02
C LEU A 158 -12.16 -11.87 0.45
N SER A 159 -12.08 -11.24 1.61
CA SER A 159 -13.10 -10.29 2.10
C SER A 159 -13.03 -8.96 1.37
N ASP A 160 -14.13 -8.21 1.40
CA ASP A 160 -14.19 -6.88 0.78
C ASP A 160 -13.12 -5.92 1.33
N ASP A 161 -12.82 -6.00 2.63
CA ASP A 161 -11.77 -5.21 3.26
C ASP A 161 -10.38 -5.57 2.73
N GLU A 162 -10.09 -6.87 2.60
CA GLU A 162 -8.82 -7.37 2.05
C GLU A 162 -8.63 -6.90 0.59
N ILE A 163 -9.69 -6.97 -0.22
CA ILE A 163 -9.68 -6.49 -1.62
C ILE A 163 -9.41 -4.99 -1.68
N GLN A 164 -10.06 -4.21 -0.81
CA GLN A 164 -9.88 -2.75 -0.80
C GLN A 164 -8.47 -2.34 -0.36
N ILE A 165 -7.87 -3.04 0.61
CA ILE A 165 -6.49 -2.78 1.05
C ILE A 165 -5.50 -3.16 -0.05
N LEU A 166 -5.66 -4.32 -0.69
CA LEU A 166 -4.83 -4.71 -1.83
C LEU A 166 -4.96 -3.69 -2.98
N GLY A 167 -6.17 -3.23 -3.28
CA GLY A 167 -6.39 -2.18 -4.29
C GLY A 167 -5.81 -0.81 -3.91
N TYR A 168 -5.71 -0.48 -2.62
CA TYR A 168 -4.96 0.70 -2.17
C TYR A 168 -3.47 0.52 -2.40
N LEU A 169 -2.90 -0.61 -1.99
CA LEU A 169 -1.50 -0.94 -2.24
C LEU A 169 -1.18 -0.89 -3.73
N ASP A 170 -2.04 -1.42 -4.58
CA ASP A 170 -1.82 -1.44 -6.02
C ASP A 170 -1.84 -0.03 -6.64
N ARG A 171 -2.75 0.84 -6.19
CA ARG A 171 -2.75 2.26 -6.60
C ARG A 171 -1.48 2.99 -6.18
N VAL A 172 -1.03 2.74 -4.95
CA VAL A 172 0.22 3.30 -4.43
C VAL A 172 1.42 2.78 -5.23
N LEU A 173 1.43 1.49 -5.59
CA LEU A 173 2.45 0.84 -6.41
C LEU A 173 2.37 1.20 -7.92
N HIS A 174 1.28 1.76 -8.43
CA HIS A 174 1.13 2.09 -9.86
C HIS A 174 1.09 3.59 -10.16
N ARG A 175 1.24 4.46 -9.14
CA ARG A 175 1.32 5.92 -9.34
C ARG A 175 2.42 6.25 -10.38
N ALA A 176 2.20 7.20 -11.30
CA ALA A 176 3.18 7.50 -12.35
C ALA A 176 4.56 7.94 -11.79
N GLU A 177 4.54 8.55 -10.61
CA GLU A 177 5.72 8.87 -9.78
C GLU A 177 5.95 7.81 -8.69
N ASN A 178 5.67 6.54 -8.98
CA ASN A 178 5.72 5.48 -7.98
C ASN A 178 7.11 5.43 -7.33
N PRO A 179 7.20 5.62 -6.00
CA PRO A 179 8.45 5.51 -5.27
C PRO A 179 9.06 4.11 -5.34
N VAL A 180 8.24 3.07 -5.56
CA VAL A 180 8.65 1.66 -5.54
C VAL A 180 9.26 1.17 -6.85
N LYS A 181 9.01 1.83 -8.01
CA LYS A 181 9.69 1.47 -9.28
C LYS A 181 11.21 1.49 -9.17
N ILE A 182 11.72 2.36 -8.29
CA ILE A 182 13.15 2.50 -8.00
C ILE A 182 13.71 1.29 -7.23
N VAL A 183 12.88 0.60 -6.44
CA VAL A 183 13.31 -0.58 -5.67
C VAL A 183 13.36 -1.85 -6.55
N ILE A 184 12.78 -1.83 -7.76
CA ILE A 184 12.59 -3.04 -8.58
C ILE A 184 13.29 -2.95 -9.93
N ALA A 185 14.58 -3.32 -9.94
CA ALA A 185 15.16 -4.05 -11.05
C ALA A 185 15.85 -5.32 -10.49
N ASP A 186 15.50 -6.44 -11.10
CA ASP A 186 15.96 -7.83 -10.93
C ASP A 186 15.66 -8.57 -9.61
N ALA A 187 14.54 -9.31 -9.67
CA ALA A 187 14.16 -10.39 -8.75
C ALA A 187 14.77 -11.74 -9.19
N SER A 188 16.09 -11.77 -9.42
CA SER A 188 16.79 -13.00 -9.74
C SER A 188 18.11 -13.13 -8.98
N THR A 189 18.11 -12.85 -7.68
CA THR A 189 19.10 -13.41 -6.76
C THR A 189 18.53 -13.43 -5.34
N SER A 190 18.54 -14.63 -4.79
CA SER A 190 18.38 -15.01 -3.39
C SER A 190 19.27 -14.21 -2.43
N ASP A 191 18.75 -13.94 -1.23
CA ASP A 191 19.48 -13.59 0.00
C ASP A 191 20.48 -12.43 0.01
N GLU A 192 20.15 -11.29 -0.62
CA GLU A 192 20.89 -10.05 -0.35
C GLU A 192 20.08 -9.12 0.58
N GLU A 193 20.66 -8.82 1.74
CA GLU A 193 20.35 -7.66 2.57
C GLU A 193 20.01 -6.47 1.68
N GLN A 194 18.96 -5.71 2.03
CA GLN A 194 18.54 -4.51 1.31
C GLN A 194 19.77 -3.65 0.99
N LYS A 195 20.22 -3.65 -0.28
CA LYS A 195 21.40 -2.91 -0.69
C LYS A 195 21.23 -1.42 -0.33
N PRO A 196 22.23 -0.80 0.33
CA PRO A 196 22.15 0.61 0.79
C PRO A 196 21.79 1.59 -0.33
N GLU A 197 22.16 1.27 -1.57
CA GLU A 197 21.87 2.07 -2.78
C GLU A 197 20.38 2.39 -2.97
N LYS A 198 19.45 1.51 -2.56
CA LYS A 198 18.00 1.72 -2.76
C LYS A 198 17.37 2.58 -1.67
N ILE A 199 17.92 2.55 -0.45
CA ILE A 199 17.52 3.46 0.64
C ILE A 199 17.96 4.88 0.28
N ASP A 200 19.17 5.00 -0.29
CA ASP A 200 19.70 6.28 -0.77
C ASP A 200 18.79 6.91 -1.84
N GLU A 201 18.19 6.12 -2.73
CA GLU A 201 17.24 6.65 -3.72
C GLU A 201 15.91 7.14 -3.12
N VAL A 202 15.40 6.47 -2.07
CA VAL A 202 14.24 6.95 -1.31
C VAL A 202 14.59 8.28 -0.63
N LEU A 203 15.75 8.34 0.03
CA LEU A 203 16.23 9.57 0.67
C LEU A 203 16.44 10.70 -0.35
N ASN A 204 16.99 10.41 -1.53
CA ASN A 204 17.17 11.37 -2.61
C ASN A 204 15.83 11.91 -3.14
N LYS A 205 14.80 11.07 -3.24
CA LYS A 205 13.45 11.50 -3.61
C LYS A 205 12.83 12.41 -2.56
N ILE A 206 12.96 12.05 -1.28
CA ILE A 206 12.49 12.88 -0.17
C ILE A 206 13.21 14.23 -0.21
N ASP A 207 14.53 14.24 -0.37
CA ASP A 207 15.35 15.45 -0.48
C ASP A 207 14.93 16.34 -1.67
N ALA A 208 14.64 15.74 -2.84
CA ALA A 208 14.13 16.49 -3.99
C ALA A 208 12.78 17.16 -3.70
N ILE A 209 11.85 16.47 -3.03
CA ILE A 209 10.56 17.03 -2.64
C ILE A 209 10.73 18.17 -1.63
N LEU A 210 11.60 18.00 -0.63
CA LEU A 210 11.91 19.04 0.36
C LEU A 210 12.54 20.28 -0.29
N LYS A 211 13.43 20.10 -1.27
CA LYS A 211 14.01 21.20 -2.05
C LYS A 211 12.96 21.95 -2.86
N GLU A 212 12.01 21.23 -3.47
CA GLU A 212 10.89 21.85 -4.19
C GLU A 212 9.97 22.65 -3.25
N GLN A 213 9.65 22.10 -2.08
CA GLN A 213 8.89 22.80 -1.03
C GLN A 213 9.59 24.11 -0.64
N MET A 214 10.90 24.04 -0.38
CA MET A 214 11.70 25.22 0.00
C MET A 214 11.70 26.28 -1.10
N LYS A 215 11.85 25.87 -2.36
CA LYS A 215 11.79 26.80 -3.50
C LYS A 215 10.44 27.51 -3.61
N LYS A 216 9.33 26.80 -3.38
CA LYS A 216 7.98 27.37 -3.42
C LYS A 216 7.71 28.28 -2.21
N PHE A 217 8.29 27.97 -1.05
CA PHE A 217 8.26 28.86 0.11
C PHE A 217 9.00 30.17 -0.15
N GLU A 218 10.20 30.13 -0.74
CA GLU A 218 10.94 31.34 -1.11
C GLU A 218 10.22 32.18 -2.18
N ALA A 219 9.51 31.54 -3.11
CA ALA A 219 8.66 32.23 -4.07
C ALA A 219 7.48 32.95 -3.39
N LEU A 220 6.82 32.29 -2.44
CA LEU A 220 5.77 32.90 -1.61
C LEU A 220 6.31 34.12 -0.85
N LYS A 221 7.43 33.94 -0.15
CA LYS A 221 8.11 35.00 0.61
C LYS A 221 8.40 36.21 -0.27
N SER A 222 8.95 36.01 -1.46
CA SER A 222 9.23 37.08 -2.42
C SER A 222 7.96 37.81 -2.87
N THR A 223 6.87 37.06 -3.11
CA THR A 223 5.58 37.62 -3.54
C THR A 223 4.93 38.47 -2.44
N VAL A 224 4.99 38.00 -1.19
CA VAL A 224 4.47 38.70 -0.02
C VAL A 224 5.28 39.96 0.28
N PHE A 225 6.62 39.89 0.21
CA PHE A 225 7.47 41.08 0.39
C PHE A 225 7.28 42.12 -0.71
N ALA A 226 7.10 41.70 -1.97
CA ALA A 226 6.79 42.62 -3.06
C ALA A 226 5.42 43.32 -2.85
N ALA A 227 4.40 42.58 -2.42
CA ALA A 227 3.08 43.13 -2.09
C ALA A 227 3.13 44.12 -0.90
N ARG A 228 3.99 43.86 0.09
CA ARG A 228 4.22 44.78 1.23
C ARG A 228 4.91 46.08 0.78
N GLN A 229 5.88 46.01 -0.13
CA GLN A 229 6.56 47.19 -0.66
C GLN A 229 5.65 48.05 -1.55
N THR A 230 4.70 47.46 -2.29
CA THR A 230 3.70 48.22 -3.05
C THR A 230 2.69 48.92 -2.13
N LEU A 231 2.27 48.27 -1.04
CA LEU A 231 1.37 48.87 -0.05
C LEU A 231 2.04 50.02 0.73
N ASP A 232 3.34 49.93 1.02
CA ASP A 232 4.09 51.04 1.63
C ASP A 232 4.25 52.24 0.67
N HIS A 233 4.10 52.04 -0.65
CA HIS A 233 4.11 53.13 -1.63
C HIS A 233 2.73 53.78 -1.84
N ASP A 234 1.64 53.05 -1.60
CA ASP A 234 0.25 53.52 -1.65
C ASP A 234 -0.27 54.05 -0.30
N LYS A 235 0.53 53.99 0.77
CA LYS A 235 0.20 54.51 2.12
C LYS A 235 0.04 56.04 2.20
N ASP A 236 0.15 56.76 1.09
CA ASP A 236 -0.20 58.19 1.05
C ASP A 236 -1.71 58.44 0.89
N ASP A 237 -2.54 57.43 0.55
CA ASP A 237 -3.99 57.60 0.49
C ASP A 237 -4.75 56.45 1.20
N ASN A 238 -4.84 56.58 2.53
CA ASN A 238 -5.99 56.22 3.38
C ASN A 238 -6.48 54.75 3.36
N ILE A 239 -5.93 53.87 4.23
CA ILE A 239 -6.54 52.55 4.53
C ILE A 239 -6.54 52.22 6.04
N ASP A 240 -7.66 51.60 6.42
CA ASP A 240 -8.20 51.14 7.71
C ASP A 240 -7.20 50.43 8.67
N PRO A 241 -7.14 50.83 9.96
CA PRO A 241 -6.21 50.28 10.96
C PRO A 241 -6.37 48.78 11.27
N GLU A 242 -7.46 48.11 10.89
CA GLU A 242 -7.66 46.68 11.21
C GLU A 242 -6.77 45.72 10.40
N LEU A 243 -6.15 46.15 9.29
CA LEU A 243 -5.28 45.27 8.47
C LEU A 243 -3.84 45.14 9.00
N ASN A 244 -3.41 46.02 9.91
CA ASN A 244 -2.05 46.01 10.45
C ASN A 244 -1.79 44.86 11.44
N ASP A 245 -2.83 44.33 12.10
CA ASP A 245 -2.69 43.30 13.14
C ASP A 245 -2.36 41.89 12.59
N PHE A 246 -2.44 41.67 11.27
CA PHE A 246 -2.18 40.36 10.67
C PHE A 246 -0.69 40.11 10.32
N LEU A 247 0.18 41.11 10.44
CA LEU A 247 1.57 41.06 9.96
C LEU A 247 2.64 41.49 10.99
N ASP A 248 2.25 41.77 12.24
CA ASP A 248 3.17 41.87 13.39
C ASP A 248 3.28 40.50 14.14
#